data_AF-A0A957XRH1-F1
#
_entry.id   AF-A0A957XRH1-F1
#
_cell.length_a   1.000
_cell.length_b   1.000
_cell.length_c   1.000
_cell.angle_alpha   90.00
_cell.angle_beta   90.00
_cell.angle_gamma   90.00
#
_symmetry.space_group_name_H-M   'P 1'
#
loop_
_entity.id
_entity.type
_entity.pdbx_description
1 polymer ?
#
loop_
_entity_poly.entity_id
_entity_poly.type
_entity_poly.pdbx_seq_one_letter_code
_entity_poly.pdbx_strand_id
1 'polypeptide(L)'
;HKFATPAPAGSMVHVPGGIPHGFRNIGDTVGKVMMTFEPAGNMELFFEEIGIPVADKAHPPTPDGPPDMEALLKVCAKYNIYFMEAPPA
;
A
#
# COMPACT_ATOMS: atom_id res chain seq x y z
N HIS A 1 8.75 14.46 7.20
CA HIS A 1 9.71 13.48 7.77
C HIS A 1 10.97 13.48 6.94
N LYS A 2 12.14 13.29 7.57
CA LYS A 2 13.49 13.43 7.00
C LYS A 2 13.73 12.67 5.67
N PHE A 3 12.91 11.66 5.37
CA PHE A 3 13.01 10.80 4.18
C PHE A 3 11.78 10.85 3.25
N ALA A 4 10.87 11.81 3.44
CA ALA A 4 9.65 11.92 2.65
C ALA A 4 9.75 13.04 1.61
N THR A 5 9.40 12.73 0.37
CA THR A 5 9.24 13.71 -0.70
C THR A 5 7.77 14.11 -0.80
N PRO A 6 7.40 15.40 -0.70
CA PRO A 6 6.03 15.85 -0.96
C PRO A 6 5.61 15.53 -2.40
N ALA A 7 4.43 14.95 -2.55
CA ALA A 7 3.85 14.60 -3.85
C ALA A 7 2.44 15.22 -3.95
N PRO A 8 2.30 16.51 -4.34
CA PRO A 8 1.00 17.13 -4.57
C PRO A 8 0.26 16.49 -5.76
N ALA A 9 -1.01 16.86 -5.94
CA ALA A 9 -1.82 16.38 -7.06
C ALA A 9 -1.13 16.59 -8.41
N GLY A 10 -1.12 15.55 -9.25
CA GLY A 10 -0.43 15.54 -10.54
C GLY A 10 1.03 15.07 -10.50
N SER A 11 1.59 14.79 -9.32
CA SER A 11 2.94 14.23 -9.20
C SER A 11 3.00 12.79 -9.74
N MET A 12 4.15 12.43 -10.31
CA MET A 12 4.53 11.05 -10.62
C MET A 12 5.82 10.72 -9.87
N VAL A 13 5.82 9.60 -9.15
CA VAL A 13 6.97 9.11 -8.39
C VAL A 13 7.28 7.70 -8.88
N HIS A 14 8.53 7.46 -9.28
CA HIS A 14 9.01 6.13 -9.67
C HIS A 14 9.90 5.56 -8.57
N VAL A 15 9.63 4.32 -8.16
CA VAL A 15 10.42 3.60 -7.17
C VAL A 15 10.98 2.32 -7.79
N PRO A 16 12.30 2.17 -7.90
CA PRO A 16 12.92 0.93 -8.38
C PRO A 16 12.63 -0.24 -7.44
N GLY A 17 12.61 -1.45 -8.01
CA GLY A 17 12.49 -2.69 -7.23
C GLY A 17 13.60 -2.83 -6.18
N GLY A 18 13.25 -3.39 -5.01
CA GLY A 18 14.17 -3.62 -3.90
C GLY A 18 14.46 -2.38 -3.03
N ILE A 19 13.89 -1.22 -3.36
CA ILE A 19 14.03 -0.01 -2.54
C ILE A 19 12.88 0.06 -1.53
N PRO A 20 13.17 0.21 -0.22
CA PRO A 20 12.12 0.41 0.75
C PRO A 20 11.35 1.71 0.52
N HIS A 21 10.03 1.64 0.54
CA HIS A 21 9.16 2.78 0.28
C HIS A 21 7.80 2.63 0.97
N GLY A 22 7.10 3.75 1.06
CA GLY A 22 5.74 3.84 1.55
C GLY A 22 5.17 5.23 1.26
N PHE A 23 3.87 5.40 1.47
CA PHE A 23 3.19 6.67 1.28
C PHE A 23 2.21 6.92 2.43
N ARG A 24 1.93 8.19 2.69
CA ARG A 24 0.94 8.63 3.68
C ARG A 24 0.20 9.81 3.10
N ASN A 25 -1.13 9.78 3.18
CA ASN A 25 -1.93 10.98 2.96
C ASN A 25 -1.72 11.94 4.14
N ILE A 26 -1.13 13.10 3.88
CA ILE A 26 -0.88 14.16 4.88
C ILE A 26 -1.92 15.30 4.80
N GLY A 27 -2.84 15.23 3.84
CA GLY A 27 -3.93 16.18 3.69
C GLY A 27 -5.11 15.88 4.62
N ASP A 28 -6.04 16.81 4.68
CA ASP A 28 -7.30 16.74 5.43
C ASP A 28 -8.45 16.09 4.63
N THR A 29 -8.21 15.78 3.36
CA THR A 29 -9.19 15.20 2.43
C THR A 29 -8.72 13.86 1.87
N VAL A 30 -9.64 13.09 1.28
CA VAL A 30 -9.31 11.79 0.65
C VAL A 30 -8.43 12.02 -0.58
N GLY A 31 -7.19 11.51 -0.51
CA GLY A 31 -6.29 11.45 -1.65
C GLY A 31 -6.59 10.28 -2.59
N LYS A 32 -6.35 10.46 -3.89
CA LYS A 32 -6.37 9.39 -4.89
C LYS A 32 -4.96 9.17 -5.41
N VAL A 33 -4.50 7.92 -5.41
CA VAL A 33 -3.23 7.50 -5.99
C VAL A 33 -3.48 6.39 -7.00
N MET A 34 -2.78 6.44 -8.13
CA MET A 34 -2.75 5.35 -9.09
C MET A 34 -1.38 4.68 -9.00
N MET A 35 -1.38 3.36 -8.82
CA MET A 35 -0.16 2.56 -8.74
C MET A 35 -0.04 1.69 -9.99
N THR A 36 1.15 1.69 -10.58
CA THR A 36 1.50 0.85 -11.72
C THR A 36 2.74 0.04 -11.36
N PHE A 37 2.71 -1.26 -11.67
CA PHE A 37 3.80 -2.19 -11.36
C PHE A 37 4.39 -2.73 -12.67
N GLU A 38 5.71 -2.65 -12.82
CA GLU A 38 6.44 -3.17 -13.98
C GLU A 38 7.77 -3.80 -13.53
N PRO A 39 8.04 -5.08 -13.86
CA PRO A 39 7.05 -6.09 -14.23
C PRO A 39 6.04 -6.31 -13.07
N ALA A 40 4.78 -6.62 -13.39
CA ALA A 40 3.75 -6.80 -12.35
C ALA A 40 3.99 -8.02 -11.45
N GLY A 41 4.65 -9.07 -11.96
CA GLY A 41 4.92 -10.28 -11.20
C GLY A 41 3.62 -10.95 -10.75
N ASN A 42 3.41 -11.07 -9.43
CA ASN A 42 2.22 -11.65 -8.81
C ASN A 42 1.43 -10.61 -7.98
N MET A 43 1.53 -9.33 -8.31
CA MET A 43 0.91 -8.26 -7.50
C MET A 43 -0.61 -8.36 -7.43
N GLU A 44 -1.27 -8.79 -8.51
CA GLU A 44 -2.71 -9.02 -8.55
C GLU A 44 -3.15 -10.14 -7.60
N LEU A 45 -2.40 -11.25 -7.54
CA LEU A 45 -2.67 -12.36 -6.63
C LEU A 45 -2.42 -11.94 -5.17
N PHE A 46 -1.40 -11.11 -4.93
CA PHE A 46 -1.16 -10.53 -3.62
C PHE A 46 -2.38 -9.73 -3.13
N PHE A 47 -2.93 -8.84 -3.98
CA PHE A 47 -4.09 -8.04 -3.60
C PHE A 47 -5.36 -8.87 -3.42
N GLU A 48 -5.54 -9.94 -4.20
CA GLU A 48 -6.66 -10.87 -4.03
C GLU A 48 -6.58 -11.63 -2.69
N GLU A 49 -5.38 -12.02 -2.26
CA GLU A 49 -5.19 -12.82 -1.04
C GLU A 49 -5.18 -11.98 0.24
N ILE A 50 -4.65 -10.75 0.21
CA ILE A 50 -4.63 -9.85 1.38
C ILE A 50 -5.93 -9.06 1.55
N GLY A 51 -6.68 -8.89 0.46
CA GLY A 51 -7.88 -8.05 0.41
C GLY A 51 -9.17 -8.81 0.72
N ILE A 52 -10.25 -8.04 0.82
CA ILE A 52 -11.62 -8.58 0.84
C ILE A 52 -12.32 -8.07 -0.43
N PRO A 53 -12.93 -8.96 -1.24
CA PRO A 53 -13.66 -8.54 -2.43
C PRO A 53 -14.77 -7.53 -2.09
N VAL A 54 -14.78 -6.41 -2.82
CA VAL A 54 -15.80 -5.36 -2.67
C VAL A 54 -16.88 -5.59 -3.72
N ALA A 55 -18.08 -6.01 -3.29
CA ALA A 55 -19.20 -6.28 -4.17
C ALA A 55 -19.83 -5.01 -4.78
N ASP A 56 -19.89 -3.92 -4.02
CA ASP A 56 -20.38 -2.61 -4.46
C ASP A 56 -19.32 -1.53 -4.24
N LYS A 57 -18.73 -1.05 -5.33
CA LYS A 57 -17.69 -0.02 -5.30
C LYS A 57 -18.20 1.34 -4.82
N ALA A 58 -19.51 1.62 -4.95
CA ALA A 58 -20.11 2.86 -4.46
C ALA A 58 -20.29 2.85 -2.93
N HIS A 59 -20.35 1.66 -2.33
CA HIS A 59 -20.56 1.45 -0.90
C HIS A 59 -19.52 0.45 -0.35
N PRO A 60 -18.23 0.81 -0.32
CA PRO A 60 -17.21 -0.08 0.21
C PRO A 60 -17.47 -0.38 1.70
N PRO A 61 -17.16 -1.61 2.16
CA PRO A 61 -17.31 -1.95 3.57
C PRO A 61 -16.40 -1.06 4.44
N THR A 62 -16.90 -0.69 5.62
CA THR A 62 -16.06 -0.04 6.63
C THR A 62 -15.25 -1.12 7.35
N PRO A 63 -13.94 -0.95 7.54
CA PRO A 63 -13.15 -1.88 8.34
C PRO A 63 -13.66 -1.93 9.79
N ASP A 64 -13.90 -3.13 10.32
CA ASP A 64 -14.38 -3.35 11.70
C ASP A 64 -13.30 -3.16 12.78
N GLY A 65 -12.07 -2.78 12.37
CA GLY A 65 -10.93 -2.61 13.25
C GLY A 65 -9.60 -2.65 12.50
N PRO A 66 -8.46 -2.67 13.22
CA PRO A 66 -7.17 -2.93 12.61
C PRO A 66 -7.13 -4.33 11.96
N PRO A 67 -6.36 -4.52 10.88
CA PRO A 67 -6.21 -5.83 10.27
C PRO A 67 -5.50 -6.82 11.21
N ASP A 68 -5.72 -8.11 11.01
CA ASP A 68 -4.89 -9.16 11.62
C ASP A 68 -3.46 -9.07 11.04
N MET A 69 -2.56 -8.46 11.81
CA MET A 69 -1.18 -8.23 11.39
C MET A 69 -0.40 -9.53 11.23
N GLU A 70 -0.72 -10.59 11.98
CA GLU A 70 -0.02 -11.88 11.85
C GLU A 70 -0.38 -12.53 10.52
N ALA A 71 -1.67 -12.59 10.18
CA ALA A 71 -2.13 -13.10 8.90
C ALA A 71 -1.59 -12.25 7.73
N LEU A 72 -1.63 -10.93 7.87
CA LEU A 72 -1.13 -9.99 6.87
C LEU A 72 0.36 -10.22 6.58
N LEU A 73 1.21 -10.32 7.61
CA LEU A 73 2.65 -10.51 7.44
C LEU A 73 2.99 -11.87 6.80
N LYS A 74 2.21 -12.92 7.07
CA LYS A 74 2.36 -14.23 6.40
C LYS A 74 2.09 -14.13 4.90
N VAL A 75 1.02 -13.44 4.50
CA VAL A 75 0.72 -13.21 3.07
C VAL A 75 1.80 -12.34 2.44
N CYS A 76 2.20 -11.22 3.08
CA CYS A 76 3.27 -10.37 2.55
C CYS A 76 4.58 -11.15 2.29
N ALA A 77 5.00 -12.00 3.22
CA ALA A 77 6.20 -12.82 3.06
C ALA A 77 6.11 -13.77 1.85
N LYS A 78 4.94 -14.39 1.59
CA LYS A 78 4.68 -15.24 0.42
C LYS A 78 4.94 -14.51 -0.91
N TYR A 79 4.68 -13.19 -0.94
CA TYR A 79 4.86 -12.35 -2.12
C TYR A 79 6.13 -11.50 -2.09
N ASN A 80 7.11 -11.82 -1.23
CA ASN A 80 8.37 -11.09 -1.06
C ASN A 80 8.19 -9.61 -0.67
N ILE A 81 7.13 -9.30 0.07
CA ILE A 81 6.87 -7.98 0.65
C ILE A 81 7.23 -8.04 2.13
N TYR A 82 8.11 -7.13 2.56
CA TYR A 82 8.60 -7.08 3.93
C TYR A 82 8.35 -5.70 4.51
N PHE A 83 7.63 -5.66 5.63
CA PHE A 83 7.45 -4.42 6.39
C PHE A 83 8.73 -4.12 7.15
N MET A 84 9.23 -2.90 6.99
CA MET A 84 10.32 -2.40 7.81
C MET A 84 9.77 -1.78 9.08
N GLU A 85 10.59 -1.77 10.12
CA GLU A 85 10.36 -0.87 11.24
C GLU A 85 10.29 0.57 10.74
N ALA A 86 9.45 1.39 11.38
CA ALA A 86 9.37 2.80 11.05
C ALA A 86 10.77 3.42 11.24
N PRO A 87 11.26 4.23 10.28
CA PRO A 87 12.53 4.92 10.47
C PRO A 87 12.44 5.78 11.74
N PRO A 88 13.52 5.84 12.55
CA PRO A 88 13.55 6.69 13.73
C PRO A 88 13.24 8.15 13.36
N ALA A 89 12.58 8.85 14.29
CA ALA A 89 12.05 10.20 14.10
C ALA A 89 13.09 11.21 13.62
#